data_AF-A0A929JXS3-F1
#
_entry.id   AF-A0A929JXS3-F1
#
_cell.length_a   1.000
_cell.length_b   1.000
_cell.length_c   1.000
_cell.angle_alpha   90.00
_cell.angle_beta   90.00
_cell.angle_gamma   90.00
#
_symmetry.space_group_name_H-M   'P 1'
#
loop_
_entity.id
_entity.type
_entity.pdbx_description
1 polymer ?
#
loop_
_entity_poly.entity_id
_entity_poly.type
_entity_poly.pdbx_seq_one_letter_code
_entity_poly.pdbx_strand_id
1 'polypeptide(L)'
;MDTDFHSTMINRWDPAAPVSVASVKLGTNVWIASGAAILKGVTIGDNSVIAFGAVVTNSIPANAVAVGNPAKVVKRISYDDSKIHSKG
;
A
#
# COMPACT_ATOMS: atom_id res chain seq x y z
N MET A 1 -1.18 0.99 7.85
CA MET A 1 -2.09 0.39 8.84
C MET A 1 -1.46 -0.90 9.29
N ASP A 2 -0.63 -0.83 10.31
CA ASP A 2 0.05 -1.97 10.93
C ASP A 2 -0.86 -2.78 11.86
N THR A 3 -2.08 -2.30 12.14
CA THR A 3 -3.08 -2.94 13.00
C THR A 3 -4.43 -3.11 12.28
N ASP A 4 -5.27 -4.02 12.79
CA ASP A 4 -6.67 -4.21 12.37
C ASP A 4 -7.68 -3.32 13.12
N PHE A 5 -7.22 -2.47 14.04
CA PHE A 5 -7.98 -1.49 14.85
C PHE A 5 -8.99 -2.07 15.83
N HIS A 6 -9.73 -3.10 15.42
CA HIS A 6 -10.79 -3.73 16.20
C HIS A 6 -10.75 -5.23 16.00
N SER A 7 -11.03 -5.96 17.07
CA SER A 7 -11.34 -7.38 16.96
C SER A 7 -12.65 -7.58 16.20
N THR A 8 -12.76 -8.67 15.46
CA THR A 8 -14.01 -9.14 14.84
C THR A 8 -14.94 -9.85 15.84
N MET A 9 -14.55 -9.93 17.11
CA MET A 9 -15.40 -10.44 18.19
C MET A 9 -16.62 -9.55 18.43
N ILE A 10 -17.72 -10.16 18.89
CA ILE A 10 -18.99 -9.47 19.10
C ILE A 10 -18.89 -8.35 20.16
N ASN A 11 -18.07 -8.55 21.20
CA ASN A 11 -17.72 -7.51 22.16
C ASN A 11 -16.50 -6.71 21.66
N ARG A 12 -16.70 -5.92 20.60
CA ARG A 12 -15.64 -5.14 19.95
C ARG A 12 -14.91 -4.14 20.86
N TRP A 13 -15.55 -3.75 21.97
CA TRP A 13 -14.98 -2.80 22.94
C TRP A 13 -14.14 -3.48 24.03
N ASP A 14 -14.06 -4.81 24.02
CA ASP A 14 -13.24 -5.55 24.98
C ASP A 14 -11.75 -5.24 24.77
N PRO A 15 -11.08 -4.59 25.74
CA PRO A 15 -9.66 -4.27 25.62
C PRO A 15 -8.77 -5.52 25.57
N ALA A 16 -9.28 -6.69 25.98
CA ALA A 16 -8.57 -7.97 25.88
C ALA A 16 -8.79 -8.68 24.54
N ALA A 17 -9.64 -8.15 23.65
CA ALA A 17 -9.91 -8.80 22.38
C ALA A 17 -8.64 -8.85 21.50
N PRO A 18 -8.38 -9.98 20.81
CA PRO A 18 -7.19 -10.12 20.00
C PRO A 18 -7.24 -9.15 18.81
N VAL A 19 -6.19 -8.34 18.71
CA VAL A 19 -5.85 -7.51 17.55
C VAL A 19 -4.54 -8.04 16.97
N SER A 20 -4.43 -8.12 15.65
CA SER A 20 -3.19 -8.55 15.02
C SER A 20 -2.46 -7.34 14.44
N VAL A 21 -1.20 -7.25 14.81
CA VAL A 21 -0.28 -6.18 14.43
C VAL A 21 0.88 -6.78 13.63
N ALA A 22 1.27 -6.14 12.53
CA ALA A 22 2.46 -6.49 11.78
C ALA A 22 3.01 -5.26 11.05
N SER A 23 4.34 -5.14 11.01
CA SER A 23 5.01 -3.97 10.42
C SER A 23 4.66 -3.81 8.94
N VAL A 24 4.46 -2.56 8.53
CA VAL A 24 4.41 -2.17 7.12
C VAL A 24 5.79 -1.67 6.73
N LYS A 25 6.32 -2.17 5.62
CA LYS A 25 7.65 -1.78 5.11
C LYS A 25 7.48 -0.99 3.82
N LEU A 26 8.04 0.21 3.79
CA LEU A 26 8.10 1.04 2.59
C LEU A 26 9.53 1.08 2.07
N GLY A 27 9.69 0.78 0.80
CA GLY A 27 10.94 0.97 0.07
C GLY A 27 11.29 2.44 -0.12
N THR A 28 12.42 2.68 -0.75
CA THR A 28 12.89 4.02 -1.13
C THR A 28 12.02 4.58 -2.25
N ASN A 29 11.73 5.89 -2.22
CA ASN A 29 11.01 6.59 -3.29
C ASN A 29 9.60 6.01 -3.57
N VAL A 30 8.91 5.53 -2.54
CA VAL A 30 7.51 5.12 -2.65
C VAL A 30 6.62 6.36 -2.59
N TRP A 31 5.69 6.50 -3.54
CA TRP A 31 4.66 7.52 -3.49
C TRP A 31 3.31 6.91 -3.09
N ILE A 32 2.73 7.43 -2.01
CA ILE A 32 1.42 7.01 -1.50
C ILE A 32 0.45 8.19 -1.66
N ALA A 33 -0.54 8.03 -2.54
CA ALA A 33 -1.58 9.03 -2.73
C ALA A 33 -2.58 9.03 -1.56
N SER A 34 -3.26 10.17 -1.40
CA SER A 34 -4.23 10.37 -0.32
C SER A 34 -5.32 9.29 -0.29
N GLY A 35 -5.77 8.96 0.91
CA GLY A 35 -6.83 7.96 1.14
C GLY A 35 -6.42 6.50 0.90
N ALA A 36 -5.17 6.22 0.50
CA ALA A 36 -4.69 4.85 0.41
C ALA A 36 -4.53 4.21 1.81
N ALA A 37 -4.94 2.95 1.94
CA ALA A 37 -4.76 2.14 3.13
C ALA A 37 -3.82 0.96 2.82
N ILE A 38 -2.69 0.89 3.51
CA ILE A 38 -1.75 -0.25 3.40
C ILE A 38 -1.93 -1.12 4.63
N LEU A 39 -2.36 -2.38 4.45
CA LEU A 39 -2.64 -3.29 5.55
C LEU A 39 -1.36 -3.88 6.15
N LYS A 40 -1.49 -4.39 7.37
CA LYS A 40 -0.40 -4.92 8.19
C LYS A 40 0.37 -6.03 7.48
N GLY A 41 1.68 -6.07 7.70
CA GLY A 41 2.57 -7.07 7.10
C GLY A 41 2.90 -6.85 5.62
N VAL A 42 2.31 -5.84 4.98
CA VAL A 42 2.58 -5.51 3.57
C VAL A 42 3.94 -4.83 3.42
N THR A 43 4.68 -5.22 2.39
CA THR A 43 5.87 -4.52 1.91
C THR A 43 5.58 -3.85 0.58
N ILE A 44 5.91 -2.56 0.45
CA ILE A 44 5.87 -1.81 -0.80
C ILE A 44 7.30 -1.65 -1.31
N GLY A 45 7.61 -2.24 -2.46
CA GLY A 45 8.94 -2.15 -3.06
C GLY A 45 9.28 -0.76 -3.59
N ASP A 46 10.56 -0.50 -3.78
CA ASP A 46 11.11 0.78 -4.21
C ASP A 46 10.44 1.36 -5.45
N ASN A 47 10.39 2.70 -5.55
CA ASN A 47 9.85 3.45 -6.68
C ASN A 47 8.37 3.18 -7.02
N SER A 48 7.64 2.53 -6.12
CA SER A 48 6.26 2.15 -6.39
C SER A 48 5.28 3.28 -6.07
N VAL A 49 4.16 3.28 -6.77
CA VAL A 49 3.07 4.24 -6.61
C VAL A 49 1.82 3.52 -6.12
N ILE A 50 1.26 3.99 -5.02
CA ILE A 50 -0.03 3.53 -4.47
C ILE A 50 -1.05 4.64 -4.74
N ALA A 51 -2.06 4.34 -5.55
CA ALA A 51 -3.02 5.33 -6.01
C ALA A 51 -4.05 5.73 -4.93
N PHE A 52 -4.76 6.83 -5.21
CA PHE A 52 -5.75 7.41 -4.31
C PHE A 52 -6.80 6.37 -3.92
N GLY A 53 -7.11 6.26 -2.63
CA GLY A 53 -8.14 5.34 -2.11
C GLY A 53 -7.81 3.85 -2.25
N ALA A 54 -6.60 3.46 -2.65
CA ALA A 54 -6.25 2.05 -2.82
C ALA A 54 -6.16 1.31 -1.47
N VAL A 55 -6.67 0.07 -1.40
CA VAL A 55 -6.57 -0.78 -0.20
C VAL A 55 -5.62 -1.93 -0.49
N VAL A 56 -4.38 -1.80 -0.01
CA VAL A 56 -3.30 -2.74 -0.29
C VAL A 56 -3.34 -3.89 0.72
N THR A 57 -3.80 -5.04 0.26
CA THR A 57 -3.92 -6.27 1.07
C THR A 57 -2.74 -7.23 0.89
N ASN A 58 -1.87 -7.00 -0.11
CA ASN A 58 -0.72 -7.85 -0.46
C ASN A 58 0.49 -6.99 -0.84
N SER A 59 1.70 -7.50 -0.64
CA SER A 59 2.95 -6.81 -0.99
C SER A 59 3.00 -6.39 -2.46
N ILE A 60 3.50 -5.18 -2.70
CA ILE A 60 3.63 -4.59 -4.03
C ILE A 60 5.11 -4.67 -4.43
N PRO A 61 5.45 -5.25 -5.60
CA PRO A 61 6.83 -5.32 -6.06
C PRO A 61 7.37 -3.93 -6.40
N ALA A 62 8.69 -3.77 -6.40
CA ALA A 62 9.33 -2.53 -6.84
C ALA A 62 8.94 -2.14 -8.27
N ASN A 63 9.01 -0.85 -8.55
CA ASN A 63 8.69 -0.24 -9.84
C ASN A 63 7.28 -0.59 -10.33
N ALA A 64 6.27 -0.46 -9.47
CA ALA A 64 4.89 -0.80 -9.80
C ALA A 64 3.91 0.32 -9.45
N VAL A 65 2.84 0.44 -10.22
CA VAL A 65 1.67 1.26 -9.88
C VAL A 65 0.54 0.31 -9.47
N ALA A 66 0.03 0.49 -8.25
CA ALA A 66 -1.08 -0.28 -7.71
C ALA A 66 -2.30 0.60 -7.44
N VAL A 67 -3.49 0.10 -7.81
CA VAL A 67 -4.78 0.82 -7.73
C VAL A 67 -5.88 -0.09 -7.19
N GLY A 68 -6.94 0.51 -6.63
CA GLY A 68 -8.20 -0.18 -6.31
C GLY A 68 -8.26 -0.80 -4.91
N ASN A 69 -9.40 -1.46 -4.63
CA ASN A 69 -9.69 -2.18 -3.40
C ASN A 69 -10.30 -3.55 -3.74
N PRO A 70 -9.58 -4.69 -3.57
CA PRO A 70 -8.18 -4.76 -3.15
C PRO A 70 -7.23 -4.24 -4.24
N ALA A 71 -6.11 -3.66 -3.83
CA ALA A 71 -5.15 -3.06 -4.75
C ALA A 71 -4.52 -4.12 -5.68
N LYS A 72 -4.44 -3.80 -6.97
CA LYS A 72 -3.79 -4.63 -7.99
C LYS A 72 -2.74 -3.82 -8.75
N VAL A 73 -1.63 -4.47 -9.10
CA VAL A 73 -0.62 -3.87 -9.98
C VAL A 73 -1.21 -3.74 -11.38
N VAL A 74 -1.27 -2.51 -11.88
CA VAL A 74 -1.81 -2.20 -13.23
C VAL A 74 -0.74 -1.73 -14.20
N LYS A 75 0.43 -1.35 -13.69
CA LYS A 75 1.54 -0.89 -14.53
C LYS A 75 2.87 -1.20 -13.85
N ARG A 76 3.88 -1.55 -14.65
CA ARG A 76 5.29 -1.52 -14.26
C ARG A 76 5.93 -0.21 -14.72
N ILE A 77 6.75 0.37 -13.87
CA ILE A 77 7.50 1.59 -14.13
C ILE A 77 8.83 1.17 -14.74
N SER A 78 9.07 1.56 -15.98
CA SER A 78 10.38 1.48 -16.61
C SER A 78 10.94 2.89 -16.72
N TYR A 79 12.24 3.03 -16.47
CA TYR A 79 12.94 4.27 -16.71
C TYR A 79 13.23 4.39 -18.21
N ASP A 80 12.70 5.43 -18.84
CA ASP A 80 12.98 5.77 -20.23
C ASP A 80 13.36 7.25 -20.26
N ASP A 81 14.67 7.51 -20.27
CA ASP A 81 15.25 8.86 -20.30
C ASP A 81 14.70 9.71 -21.45
N SER A 82 14.28 9.09 -22.56
CA SER A 82 13.73 9.80 -23.71
C SER A 82 12.36 10.44 -23.45
N LYS A 83 11.67 10.03 -22.36
CA LYS A 83 10.33 10.49 -21.99
C LYS A 83 10.33 11.63 -20.97
N ILE A 84 11.47 11.90 -20.34
CA ILE A 84 11.59 12.84 -19.21
C ILE A 84 11.41 14.31 -19.65
N HIS A 85 11.56 14.60 -20.95
CA HIS A 85 11.57 15.97 -21.48
C HIS A 85 10.53 16.26 -22.59
N SER A 86 9.44 15.48 -22.69
CA SER A 86 8.40 15.73 -23.70
C SER A 86 7.14 16.38 -23.12
N LYS A 87 7.28 17.58 -22.53
CA LYS A 87 6.18 18.54 -22.43
C LYS A 87 6.75 19.92 -22.72
N GLY A 88 6.33 20.48 -23.86
CA GLY A 88 6.56 21.88 -24.23
C GLY A 88 5.74 22.85 -23.39
#